data_AF-A0A5C6YTP0-F1
#
_entry.id   AF-A0A5C6YTP0-F1
#
_cell.length_a   1.000
_cell.length_b   1.000
_cell.length_c   1.000
_cell.angle_alpha   90.00
_cell.angle_beta   90.00
_cell.angle_gamma   90.00
#
_symmetry.space_group_name_H-M   'P 1'
#
loop_
_entity.id
_entity.type
_entity.pdbx_description
1 polymer ?
#
loop_
_entity_poly.entity_id
_entity_poly.type
_entity_poly.pdbx_seq_one_letter_code
_entity_poly.pdbx_strand_id
1 'polypeptide(L)'
;MKELKLLIVEDDTNVIEIYTRDIDSYNKGNKKIKIIETIISDKDRALAILKNSDNIFDGAIIDLDLKQSGGTDSSGNEVIREVKDNLRFPVFVISGTSHNLEESLSEETSFFKVRDRDADFDFIEELVAIYNTGITEILNRKGIIENYINDIFWNHLSNSLDLWTNDLKRNPEEKQKSLLRYTLLHLQEYLEITEDSEFENYHPSEIYITPVIKPRVFTGDIVQSNEDSSNYIVLTPSCDLAQSKAKDILLVSIEPINKTIAGEKISIIKKGKVEVEKIAEAKLDLQKIVHNAYSNKYHFLPKYKDIEGGLINFQKLHSFRAKDFESSFTRVASINGGFTKDIVSRFSYYYSRQGSPDFETDEIIDSLLS
;
A
#
# COMPACT_ATOMS: atom_id res chain seq x y z
N MET A 1 -15.93 -20.57 -9.65
CA MET A 1 -15.20 -20.04 -10.82
C MET A 1 -15.46 -18.55 -10.83
N LYS A 2 -14.41 -17.71 -10.85
CA LYS A 2 -14.57 -16.26 -10.89
C LYS A 2 -14.97 -15.80 -12.29
N GLU A 3 -15.76 -14.75 -12.38
CA GLU A 3 -16.20 -14.15 -13.64
C GLU A 3 -15.53 -12.79 -13.81
N LEU A 4 -14.74 -12.63 -14.88
CA LEU A 4 -14.14 -11.37 -15.30
C LEU A 4 -15.04 -10.77 -16.38
N LYS A 5 -15.68 -9.63 -16.08
CA LYS A 5 -16.59 -8.95 -17.01
C LYS A 5 -15.81 -7.98 -17.89
N LEU A 6 -15.71 -8.29 -19.18
CA LEU A 6 -14.95 -7.52 -20.15
C LEU A 6 -15.88 -6.71 -21.05
N LEU A 7 -15.69 -5.39 -21.14
CA LEU A 7 -16.32 -4.59 -22.18
C LEU A 7 -15.44 -4.57 -23.43
N ILE A 8 -16.01 -4.82 -24.61
CA ILE A 8 -15.32 -4.67 -25.89
C ILE A 8 -16.08 -3.62 -26.70
N VAL A 9 -15.41 -2.51 -27.01
CA VAL A 9 -15.95 -1.43 -27.84
C VAL A 9 -15.21 -1.44 -29.17
N GLU A 10 -15.80 -2.07 -30.17
CA GLU A 10 -15.21 -2.35 -31.48
C GLU A 10 -16.34 -2.49 -32.50
N ASP A 11 -16.19 -1.90 -33.69
CA ASP A 11 -17.20 -1.94 -34.75
C ASP A 11 -16.84 -2.92 -35.89
N ASP A 12 -15.57 -3.29 -36.03
CA ASP A 12 -15.12 -4.29 -37.01
C ASP A 12 -15.45 -5.71 -36.54
N THR A 13 -16.41 -6.33 -37.23
CA THR A 13 -16.87 -7.70 -36.94
C THR A 13 -15.76 -8.74 -37.02
N ASN A 14 -14.77 -8.55 -37.90
CA ASN A 14 -13.67 -9.52 -38.02
C ASN A 14 -12.77 -9.48 -36.78
N VAL A 15 -12.54 -8.27 -36.26
CA VAL A 15 -11.77 -8.07 -35.02
C VAL A 15 -12.53 -8.65 -33.83
N ILE A 16 -13.83 -8.40 -33.74
CA ILE A 16 -14.70 -9.01 -32.72
C ILE A 16 -14.61 -10.54 -32.77
N GLU A 17 -14.71 -11.16 -33.96
CA GLU A 17 -14.62 -12.62 -34.10
C GLU A 17 -13.27 -13.20 -33.68
N ILE A 18 -12.18 -12.44 -33.83
CA ILE A 18 -10.85 -12.83 -33.33
C ILE A 18 -10.86 -12.80 -31.81
N TYR A 19 -11.26 -11.68 -31.20
CA TYR A 19 -11.32 -11.55 -29.74
C TYR A 19 -12.21 -12.61 -29.09
N THR A 20 -13.42 -12.83 -29.62
CA THR A 20 -14.34 -13.85 -29.10
C THR A 20 -13.74 -15.25 -29.19
N ARG A 21 -13.03 -15.58 -30.28
CA ARG A 21 -12.38 -16.88 -30.43
C ARG A 21 -11.25 -17.10 -29.43
N ASP A 22 -10.45 -16.07 -29.19
CA ASP A 22 -9.33 -16.12 -28.24
C ASP A 22 -9.85 -16.24 -26.80
N ILE A 23 -10.90 -15.48 -26.46
CA ILE A 23 -11.62 -15.58 -25.19
C ILE A 23 -12.24 -16.97 -25.00
N ASP A 24 -12.89 -17.51 -26.02
CA ASP A 24 -13.45 -18.87 -25.99
C ASP A 24 -12.38 -19.95 -25.77
N SER A 25 -11.24 -19.79 -26.44
CA SER A 25 -10.08 -20.68 -26.28
C SER A 25 -9.56 -20.64 -24.85
N TYR A 26 -9.34 -19.44 -24.31
CA TYR A 26 -8.94 -19.23 -22.93
C TYR A 26 -9.94 -19.84 -21.94
N ASN A 27 -11.24 -19.57 -22.12
CA ASN A 27 -12.31 -20.07 -21.25
C ASN A 27 -12.44 -21.60 -21.27
N LYS A 28 -12.15 -22.26 -22.39
CA LYS A 28 -12.11 -23.74 -22.45
C LYS A 28 -10.90 -24.32 -21.72
N GLY A 29 -9.76 -23.63 -21.77
CA GLY A 29 -8.52 -24.05 -21.12
C GLY A 29 -8.44 -23.72 -19.61
N ASN A 30 -9.17 -22.71 -19.14
CA ASN A 30 -9.09 -22.20 -17.78
C ASN A 30 -10.30 -22.60 -16.92
N LYS A 31 -10.05 -23.10 -15.70
CA LYS A 31 -11.10 -23.50 -14.75
C LYS A 31 -11.28 -22.54 -13.58
N LYS A 32 -10.39 -21.54 -13.44
CA LYS A 32 -10.38 -20.60 -12.32
C LYS A 32 -11.14 -19.32 -12.66
N ILE A 33 -10.85 -18.74 -13.82
CA ILE A 33 -11.44 -17.48 -14.30
C ILE A 33 -12.13 -17.75 -15.63
N LYS A 34 -13.37 -17.28 -15.74
CA LYS A 34 -14.11 -17.20 -16.99
C LYS A 34 -14.28 -15.74 -17.39
N ILE A 35 -13.89 -15.38 -18.60
CA ILE A 35 -14.13 -14.06 -19.17
C ILE A 35 -15.54 -14.04 -19.76
N ILE A 36 -16.29 -12.99 -19.43
CA ILE A 36 -17.64 -12.72 -19.94
C ILE A 36 -17.59 -11.39 -20.68
N GLU A 37 -17.63 -11.43 -22.00
CA GLU A 37 -17.58 -10.26 -22.84
C GLU A 37 -18.95 -9.62 -23.08
N THR A 38 -18.99 -8.29 -23.04
CA THR A 38 -20.07 -7.45 -23.56
C THR A 38 -19.53 -6.66 -24.74
N ILE A 39 -20.02 -6.94 -25.94
CA ILE A 39 -19.55 -6.31 -27.18
C ILE A 39 -20.49 -5.18 -27.59
N ILE A 40 -19.94 -4.01 -27.85
CA ILE A 40 -20.67 -2.79 -28.26
C ILE A 40 -19.95 -2.15 -29.45
N SER A 41 -20.66 -1.97 -30.55
CA SER A 41 -20.10 -1.42 -31.80
C SER A 41 -20.34 0.08 -32.00
N ASP A 42 -20.85 0.77 -31.00
CA ASP A 42 -21.22 2.18 -31.10
C ASP A 42 -20.87 2.95 -29.82
N LYS A 43 -20.38 4.17 -30.03
CA LYS A 43 -19.99 5.10 -28.98
C LYS A 43 -21.11 5.42 -28.00
N ASP A 44 -22.29 5.81 -28.51
CA ASP A 44 -23.36 6.32 -27.67
C ASP A 44 -23.92 5.20 -26.77
N ARG A 45 -24.00 3.98 -27.30
CA ARG A 45 -24.32 2.78 -26.52
C ARG A 45 -23.25 2.45 -25.49
N ALA A 46 -21.97 2.54 -25.85
CA ALA A 46 -20.87 2.29 -24.92
C ALA A 46 -20.93 3.27 -23.74
N LEU A 47 -21.10 4.56 -24.02
CA LEU A 47 -21.28 5.59 -22.99
C LEU A 47 -22.52 5.35 -22.12
N ALA A 48 -23.65 4.96 -22.71
CA ALA A 48 -24.87 4.65 -21.95
C ALA A 48 -24.68 3.47 -20.99
N ILE A 49 -23.98 2.43 -21.43
CA ILE A 49 -23.68 1.25 -20.61
C ILE A 49 -22.69 1.58 -19.49
N LEU A 50 -21.63 2.34 -19.77
CA LEU A 50 -20.64 2.77 -18.78
C LEU A 50 -21.23 3.68 -17.71
N LYS A 51 -22.17 4.56 -18.09
CA LYS A 51 -22.85 5.48 -17.16
C LYS A 51 -23.90 4.79 -16.28
N ASN A 52 -24.40 3.63 -16.70
CA ASN A 52 -25.33 2.87 -15.88
C ASN A 52 -24.58 2.15 -14.74
N SER A 53 -24.92 2.49 -13.50
CA SER A 53 -24.31 1.93 -12.28
C SER A 53 -24.52 0.42 -12.11
N ASP A 54 -25.50 -0.17 -12.78
CA ASP A 54 -25.76 -1.61 -12.72
C ASP A 54 -24.84 -2.43 -13.60
N ASN A 55 -24.20 -1.79 -14.59
CA ASN A 55 -23.17 -2.42 -15.38
C ASN A 55 -21.83 -2.28 -14.66
N ILE A 56 -21.22 -3.43 -14.37
CA ILE A 56 -19.90 -3.52 -13.73
C ILE A 56 -18.98 -4.25 -14.70
N PHE A 57 -17.84 -3.65 -14.97
CA PHE A 57 -16.78 -4.23 -15.79
C PHE A 57 -15.49 -4.29 -14.99
N ASP A 58 -14.73 -5.34 -15.24
CA ASP A 58 -13.39 -5.58 -14.68
C ASP A 58 -12.28 -5.17 -15.65
N GLY A 59 -12.63 -4.87 -16.90
CA GLY A 59 -11.72 -4.34 -17.90
C GLY A 59 -12.46 -3.90 -19.16
N ALA A 60 -11.77 -3.15 -20.03
CA ALA A 60 -12.27 -2.82 -21.36
C ALA A 60 -11.20 -2.90 -22.46
N ILE A 61 -11.63 -3.29 -23.65
CA ILE A 61 -10.90 -3.11 -24.92
C ILE A 61 -11.66 -2.07 -25.71
N ILE A 62 -10.97 -1.06 -26.23
CA ILE A 62 -11.58 0.06 -26.93
C ILE A 62 -10.81 0.34 -28.23
N ASP A 63 -11.48 0.24 -29.38
CA ASP A 63 -10.97 0.78 -30.63
C ASP A 63 -11.22 2.31 -30.71
N LEU A 64 -10.35 3.02 -31.43
CA LEU A 64 -10.44 4.48 -31.55
C LEU A 64 -11.43 4.94 -32.63
N ASP A 65 -11.61 4.18 -33.70
CA ASP A 65 -12.36 4.55 -34.89
C ASP A 65 -13.66 3.75 -35.03
N LEU A 66 -14.61 3.98 -34.12
CA LEU A 66 -15.89 3.26 -34.04
C LEU A 66 -16.87 3.57 -35.18
N LYS A 67 -16.46 4.36 -36.18
CA LYS A 67 -17.26 4.73 -37.36
C LYS A 67 -16.57 4.43 -38.68
N GLN A 68 -15.45 3.71 -38.68
CA GLN A 68 -14.65 3.41 -39.89
C GLN A 68 -14.32 4.67 -40.70
N SER A 69 -14.12 5.80 -40.02
CA SER A 69 -13.93 7.10 -40.65
C SER A 69 -12.46 7.38 -41.00
N GLY A 70 -11.56 6.42 -40.78
CA GLY A 70 -10.16 6.52 -41.15
C GLY A 70 -9.41 7.58 -40.34
N GLY A 71 -9.77 7.76 -39.07
CA GLY A 71 -9.03 8.59 -38.13
C GLY A 71 -9.52 10.02 -37.88
N THR A 72 -10.64 10.45 -38.49
CA THR A 72 -11.32 11.70 -38.11
C THR A 72 -12.34 11.52 -36.99
N ASP A 73 -12.48 10.29 -36.46
CA ASP A 73 -13.45 9.96 -35.43
C ASP A 73 -12.87 10.18 -34.03
N SER A 74 -13.59 10.93 -33.20
CA SER A 74 -13.27 11.15 -31.79
C SER A 74 -13.99 10.17 -30.86
N SER A 75 -14.65 9.16 -31.42
CA SER A 75 -15.59 8.33 -30.67
C SER A 75 -14.91 7.49 -29.58
N GLY A 76 -13.84 6.77 -29.89
CA GLY A 76 -13.11 5.99 -28.89
C GLY A 76 -12.47 6.86 -27.81
N ASN A 77 -11.98 8.06 -28.18
CA ASN A 77 -11.46 9.05 -27.22
C ASN A 77 -12.53 9.46 -26.18
N GLU A 78 -13.79 9.65 -26.60
CA GLU A 78 -14.88 9.96 -25.67
C GLU A 78 -15.18 8.81 -24.69
N VAL A 79 -15.13 7.57 -25.17
CA VAL A 79 -15.33 6.37 -24.31
C VAL A 79 -14.18 6.23 -23.31
N ILE A 80 -12.93 6.43 -23.76
CA ILE A 80 -11.75 6.39 -22.89
C ILE A 80 -11.82 7.48 -21.82
N ARG A 81 -12.25 8.70 -22.17
CA ARG A 81 -12.46 9.79 -21.22
C ARG A 81 -13.47 9.41 -20.13
N GLU A 82 -14.61 8.85 -20.52
CA GLU A 82 -15.60 8.38 -19.54
C GLU A 82 -15.03 7.36 -18.55
N VAL A 83 -14.20 6.42 -19.04
CA VAL A 83 -13.57 5.44 -18.16
C VAL A 83 -12.54 6.09 -17.23
N LYS A 84 -11.63 6.93 -17.76
CA LYS A 84 -10.58 7.57 -16.95
C LYS A 84 -11.14 8.54 -15.90
N ASP A 85 -12.25 9.21 -16.19
CA ASP A 85 -12.83 10.22 -15.30
C ASP A 85 -13.71 9.59 -14.21
N ASN A 86 -14.44 8.51 -14.51
CA ASN A 86 -15.53 8.02 -13.64
C ASN A 86 -15.42 6.55 -13.21
N LEU A 87 -14.48 5.77 -13.77
CA LEU A 87 -14.41 4.33 -13.58
C LEU A 87 -12.98 3.88 -13.24
N ARG A 88 -12.84 2.66 -12.71
CA ARG A 88 -11.57 2.17 -12.15
C ARG A 88 -11.33 0.71 -12.53
N PHE A 89 -11.02 0.49 -13.81
CA PHE A 89 -10.63 -0.82 -14.35
C PHE A 89 -9.63 -0.64 -15.50
N PRO A 90 -8.81 -1.67 -15.81
CA PRO A 90 -7.85 -1.61 -16.91
C PRO A 90 -8.53 -1.40 -18.27
N VAL A 91 -7.96 -0.52 -19.08
CA VAL A 91 -8.40 -0.21 -20.45
C VAL A 91 -7.24 -0.44 -21.41
N PHE A 92 -7.47 -1.28 -22.41
CA PHE A 92 -6.53 -1.50 -23.50
C PHE A 92 -7.12 -0.92 -24.79
N VAL A 93 -6.43 0.07 -25.34
CA VAL A 93 -6.76 0.65 -26.63
C VAL A 93 -6.05 -0.16 -27.69
N ILE A 94 -6.78 -0.89 -28.53
CA ILE A 94 -6.22 -1.71 -29.60
C ILE A 94 -6.80 -1.20 -30.91
N SER A 95 -6.00 -0.49 -31.70
CA SER A 95 -6.49 0.21 -32.89
C SER A 95 -5.50 0.25 -34.03
N GLY A 96 -6.00 0.24 -35.28
CA GLY A 96 -5.17 0.51 -36.47
C GLY A 96 -4.78 1.99 -36.62
N THR A 97 -5.44 2.87 -35.86
CA THR A 97 -5.20 4.32 -35.87
C THR A 97 -4.82 4.83 -34.47
N SER A 98 -3.97 4.08 -33.75
CA SER A 98 -3.50 4.41 -32.39
C SER A 98 -2.97 5.85 -32.25
N HIS A 99 -2.38 6.40 -33.31
CA HIS A 99 -1.87 7.77 -33.39
C HIS A 99 -2.94 8.87 -33.26
N ASN A 100 -4.23 8.54 -33.37
CA ASN A 100 -5.35 9.48 -33.19
C ASN A 100 -5.85 9.57 -31.74
N LEU A 101 -5.16 8.91 -30.81
CA LEU A 101 -5.42 9.10 -29.38
C LEU A 101 -5.09 10.54 -28.98
N GLU A 102 -5.99 11.18 -28.21
CA GLU A 102 -5.74 12.51 -27.64
C GLU A 102 -4.48 12.49 -26.74
N GLU A 103 -3.59 13.48 -26.91
CA GLU A 103 -2.33 13.59 -26.15
C GLU A 103 -2.56 13.63 -24.62
N SER A 104 -3.67 14.22 -24.17
CA SER A 104 -4.06 14.22 -22.75
C SER A 104 -4.37 12.82 -22.20
N LEU A 105 -4.62 11.84 -23.08
CA LEU A 105 -4.94 10.46 -22.73
C LEU A 105 -3.77 9.51 -22.97
N SER A 106 -2.65 9.95 -23.55
CA SER A 106 -1.59 9.06 -24.05
C SER A 106 -0.63 8.51 -22.99
N GLU A 107 -0.74 8.93 -21.72
CA GLU A 107 0.10 8.39 -20.65
C GLU A 107 -0.24 6.92 -20.36
N GLU A 108 0.69 6.02 -20.69
CA GLU A 108 0.56 4.59 -20.41
C GLU A 108 0.86 4.26 -18.94
N THR A 109 0.06 3.35 -18.39
CA THR A 109 0.24 2.79 -17.05
C THR A 109 -0.05 1.29 -17.09
N SER A 110 0.08 0.59 -15.96
CA SER A 110 -0.38 -0.80 -15.88
C SER A 110 -1.90 -0.96 -16.13
N PHE A 111 -2.69 0.10 -15.98
CA PHE A 111 -4.14 0.10 -16.20
C PHE A 111 -4.56 0.72 -17.54
N PHE A 112 -3.62 1.27 -18.31
CA PHE A 112 -3.94 1.93 -19.56
C PHE A 112 -2.81 1.69 -20.56
N LYS A 113 -3.10 0.94 -21.62
CA LYS A 113 -2.12 0.60 -22.66
C LYS A 113 -2.70 0.86 -24.03
N VAL A 114 -1.86 1.30 -24.96
CA VAL A 114 -2.23 1.61 -26.33
C VAL A 114 -1.39 0.74 -27.25
N ARG A 115 -2.04 -0.07 -28.07
CA ARG A 115 -1.38 -1.01 -28.97
C ARG A 115 -1.94 -0.87 -30.37
N ASP A 116 -1.05 -0.95 -31.34
CA ASP A 116 -1.47 -1.11 -32.73
C ASP A 116 -2.14 -2.47 -32.91
N ARG A 117 -3.14 -2.54 -33.80
CA ARG A 117 -3.90 -3.77 -34.06
C ARG A 117 -3.02 -4.96 -34.48
N ASP A 118 -1.90 -4.69 -35.15
CA ASP A 118 -0.94 -5.69 -35.61
C ASP A 118 0.19 -5.99 -34.61
N ALA A 119 0.16 -5.38 -33.42
CA ALA A 119 1.16 -5.62 -32.39
C ALA A 119 0.97 -7.00 -31.74
N ASP A 120 2.08 -7.66 -31.41
CA ASP A 120 2.08 -8.90 -30.62
C ASP A 120 1.74 -8.56 -29.15
N PHE A 121 0.45 -8.56 -28.82
CA PHE A 121 -0.08 -8.19 -27.52
C PHE A 121 -1.20 -9.13 -27.06
N ASP A 122 -0.90 -9.94 -26.05
CA ASP A 122 -1.90 -10.79 -25.39
C ASP A 122 -2.65 -9.98 -24.31
N PHE A 123 -3.73 -9.35 -24.74
CA PHE A 123 -4.60 -8.58 -23.84
C PHE A 123 -5.26 -9.47 -22.76
N ILE A 124 -5.44 -10.77 -23.02
CA ILE A 124 -6.08 -11.70 -22.08
C ILE A 124 -5.15 -11.96 -20.91
N GLU A 125 -3.89 -12.32 -21.18
CA GLU A 125 -2.89 -12.57 -20.13
C GLU A 125 -2.75 -11.35 -19.20
N GLU A 126 -2.65 -10.16 -19.78
CA GLU A 126 -2.51 -8.89 -19.07
C GLU A 126 -3.75 -8.57 -18.21
N LEU A 127 -4.97 -8.64 -18.77
CA LEU A 127 -6.21 -8.41 -18.03
C LEU A 127 -6.36 -9.40 -16.87
N VAL A 128 -6.05 -10.68 -17.11
CA VAL A 128 -6.15 -11.74 -16.11
C VAL A 128 -5.11 -11.54 -15.01
N ALA A 129 -3.89 -11.11 -15.34
CA ALA A 129 -2.87 -10.80 -14.35
C ALA A 129 -3.32 -9.67 -13.43
N ILE A 130 -3.89 -8.59 -13.98
CA ILE A 130 -4.44 -7.47 -13.21
C ILE A 130 -5.61 -7.92 -12.35
N TYR A 131 -6.58 -8.63 -12.93
CA TYR A 131 -7.75 -9.14 -12.21
C TYR A 131 -7.37 -10.04 -11.02
N ASN A 132 -6.36 -10.90 -11.18
CA ASN A 132 -5.88 -11.76 -10.11
C ASN A 132 -5.27 -11.02 -8.91
N THR A 133 -4.89 -9.74 -9.06
CA THR A 133 -4.47 -8.93 -7.91
C THR A 133 -5.63 -8.55 -6.98
N GLY A 134 -6.88 -8.72 -7.43
CA GLY A 134 -8.08 -8.31 -6.71
C GLY A 134 -8.38 -6.81 -6.78
N ILE A 135 -7.53 -6.02 -7.42
CA ILE A 135 -7.65 -4.55 -7.46
C ILE A 135 -8.97 -4.06 -8.08
N THR A 136 -9.49 -4.76 -9.08
CA THR A 136 -10.78 -4.42 -9.71
C THR A 136 -11.96 -4.77 -8.80
N GLU A 137 -11.86 -5.86 -8.02
CA GLU A 137 -12.85 -6.22 -7.00
C GLU A 137 -12.87 -5.20 -5.84
N ILE A 138 -11.72 -4.58 -5.54
CA ILE A 138 -11.56 -3.58 -4.48
C ILE A 138 -12.09 -2.20 -4.92
N LEU A 139 -11.68 -1.72 -6.10
CA LEU A 139 -11.81 -0.31 -6.51
C LEU A 139 -12.95 -0.02 -7.49
N ASN A 140 -13.60 -1.04 -8.07
CA ASN A 140 -14.74 -0.79 -8.95
C ASN A 140 -15.87 -0.05 -8.20
N ARG A 141 -16.84 0.50 -8.96
CA ARG A 141 -17.94 1.32 -8.43
C ARG A 141 -18.91 0.61 -7.45
N LYS A 142 -18.82 -0.71 -7.32
CA LYS A 142 -19.56 -1.54 -6.36
C LYS A 142 -18.61 -2.50 -5.62
N GLY A 143 -17.36 -2.05 -5.45
CA GLY A 143 -16.27 -2.85 -4.93
C GLY A 143 -16.27 -2.90 -3.40
N ILE A 144 -15.28 -3.58 -2.85
CA ILE A 144 -15.13 -3.77 -1.39
C ILE A 144 -15.09 -2.42 -0.65
N ILE A 145 -14.37 -1.42 -1.18
CA ILE A 145 -14.29 -0.09 -0.55
C ILE A 145 -15.65 0.61 -0.50
N GLU A 146 -16.45 0.52 -1.57
CA GLU A 146 -17.78 1.15 -1.61
C GLU A 146 -18.74 0.49 -0.59
N ASN A 147 -18.62 -0.83 -0.39
CA ASN A 147 -19.36 -1.53 0.66
C ASN A 147 -18.99 -1.02 2.05
N TYR A 148 -17.69 -0.89 2.35
CA TYR A 148 -17.25 -0.32 3.62
C TYR A 148 -17.72 1.13 3.79
N ILE A 149 -17.64 1.97 2.75
CA ILE A 149 -18.14 3.36 2.82
C ILE A 149 -19.64 3.38 3.16
N ASN A 150 -20.43 2.51 2.54
CA ASN A 150 -21.86 2.38 2.83
C ASN A 150 -22.11 1.94 4.29
N ASP A 151 -21.37 0.95 4.77
CA ASP A 151 -21.49 0.46 6.15
C ASP A 151 -21.05 1.53 7.16
N ILE A 152 -19.97 2.26 6.88
CA ILE A 152 -19.51 3.39 7.69
C ILE A 152 -20.59 4.47 7.77
N PHE A 153 -21.22 4.80 6.65
CA PHE A 153 -22.28 5.79 6.62
C PHE A 153 -23.47 5.35 7.48
N TRP A 154 -24.03 4.17 7.23
CA TRP A 154 -25.28 3.74 7.86
C TRP A 154 -25.11 3.28 9.30
N ASN A 155 -24.00 2.62 9.65
CA ASN A 155 -23.80 2.08 10.99
C ASN A 155 -23.18 3.11 11.95
N HIS A 156 -22.43 4.08 11.44
CA HIS A 156 -21.65 5.01 12.30
C HIS A 156 -22.00 6.48 12.09
N LEU A 157 -21.84 7.01 10.87
CA LEU A 157 -21.96 8.46 10.64
C LEU A 157 -23.40 8.95 10.77
N SER A 158 -24.37 8.19 10.28
CA SER A 158 -25.80 8.51 10.36
C SER A 158 -26.27 8.71 11.81
N ASN A 159 -25.75 7.90 12.73
CA ASN A 159 -26.13 7.87 14.14
C ASN A 159 -25.40 8.92 14.99
N SER A 160 -24.35 9.52 14.47
CA SER A 160 -23.47 10.46 15.20
C SER A 160 -23.42 11.85 14.56
N LEU A 161 -24.31 12.13 13.61
CA LEU A 161 -24.32 13.40 12.87
C LEU A 161 -24.61 14.61 13.77
N ASP A 162 -25.35 14.40 14.85
CA ASP A 162 -25.69 15.41 15.85
C ASP A 162 -24.45 16.03 16.51
N LEU A 163 -23.37 15.26 16.71
CA LEU A 163 -22.08 15.76 17.20
C LEU A 163 -21.53 16.89 16.32
N TRP A 164 -21.79 16.83 15.01
CA TRP A 164 -21.27 17.77 14.02
C TRP A 164 -22.24 18.94 13.78
N THR A 165 -23.54 18.68 13.78
CA THR A 165 -24.54 19.75 13.62
C THR A 165 -24.58 20.66 14.85
N ASN A 166 -24.36 20.11 16.05
CA ASN A 166 -24.32 20.86 17.30
C ASN A 166 -22.96 21.54 17.59
N ASP A 167 -21.89 21.23 16.84
CA ASP A 167 -20.59 21.91 16.98
C ASP A 167 -20.65 23.35 16.44
N LEU A 168 -20.74 24.33 17.34
CA LEU A 168 -20.75 25.75 16.97
C LEU A 168 -19.35 26.38 16.91
N LYS A 169 -18.29 25.64 17.27
CA LYS A 169 -16.92 26.18 17.33
C LYS A 169 -16.19 26.07 16.01
N ARG A 170 -16.44 24.99 15.25
CA ARG A 170 -15.81 24.76 13.94
C ARG A 170 -16.64 25.33 12.81
N ASN A 171 -15.97 25.90 11.81
CA ASN A 171 -16.62 26.30 10.58
C ASN A 171 -16.93 25.07 9.68
N PRO A 172 -17.76 25.20 8.63
CA PRO A 172 -18.13 24.07 7.77
C PRO A 172 -16.94 23.33 7.14
N GLU A 173 -15.88 24.04 6.72
CA GLU A 173 -14.69 23.45 6.11
C GLU A 173 -13.90 22.61 7.13
N GLU A 174 -13.74 23.10 8.36
CA GLU A 174 -13.09 22.38 9.45
C GLU A 174 -13.86 21.12 9.86
N LYS A 175 -15.20 21.17 9.83
CA LYS A 175 -16.06 20.01 10.04
C LYS A 175 -15.87 18.98 8.94
N GLN A 176 -15.92 19.39 7.67
CA GLN A 176 -15.69 18.51 6.53
C GLN A 176 -14.32 17.82 6.61
N LYS A 177 -13.25 18.57 6.90
CA LYS A 177 -11.90 17.99 7.09
C LYS A 177 -11.88 16.97 8.23
N SER A 178 -12.64 17.20 9.30
CA SER A 178 -12.71 16.28 10.44
C SER A 178 -13.53 15.03 10.14
N LEU A 179 -14.67 15.18 9.47
CA LEU A 179 -15.49 14.08 8.97
C LEU A 179 -14.72 13.19 8.01
N LEU A 180 -13.97 13.76 7.06
CA LEU A 180 -13.11 13.00 6.15
C LEU A 180 -12.12 12.10 6.90
N ARG A 181 -11.42 12.65 7.90
CA ARG A 181 -10.51 11.85 8.75
C ARG A 181 -11.27 10.82 9.57
N TYR A 182 -12.46 11.15 10.07
CA TYR A 182 -13.27 10.24 10.85
C TYR A 182 -13.75 9.04 10.03
N THR A 183 -14.21 9.26 8.79
CA THR A 183 -14.54 8.21 7.84
C THR A 183 -13.33 7.32 7.54
N LEU A 184 -12.16 7.92 7.30
CA LEU A 184 -10.92 7.17 7.05
C LEU A 184 -10.53 6.30 8.25
N LEU A 185 -10.67 6.80 9.48
CA LEU A 185 -10.39 6.04 10.69
C LEU A 185 -11.29 4.81 10.78
N HIS A 186 -12.60 4.95 10.56
CA HIS A 186 -13.51 3.80 10.54
C HIS A 186 -13.14 2.79 9.46
N LEU A 187 -12.80 3.25 8.25
CA LEU A 187 -12.36 2.36 7.18
C LEU A 187 -11.10 1.59 7.59
N GLN A 188 -10.16 2.25 8.26
CA GLN A 188 -8.96 1.59 8.76
C GLN A 188 -9.32 0.51 9.80
N GLU A 189 -10.21 0.79 10.76
CA GLU A 189 -10.64 -0.21 11.75
C GLU A 189 -11.31 -1.44 11.09
N TYR A 190 -12.10 -1.24 10.04
CA TYR A 190 -12.68 -2.34 9.26
C TYR A 190 -11.63 -3.18 8.52
N LEU A 191 -10.52 -2.58 8.11
CA LEU A 191 -9.43 -3.24 7.38
C LEU A 191 -8.40 -3.91 8.31
N GLU A 192 -8.37 -3.56 9.59
CA GLU A 192 -7.46 -4.15 10.57
C GLU A 192 -7.96 -5.50 11.10
N ILE A 193 -9.22 -5.87 10.82
CA ILE A 193 -9.84 -7.12 11.25
C ILE A 193 -10.08 -8.09 10.10
N THR A 194 -9.81 -9.36 10.34
CA THR A 194 -10.16 -10.50 9.50
C THR A 194 -11.66 -10.80 9.57
N GLU A 195 -12.17 -11.64 8.67
CA GLU A 195 -13.57 -12.12 8.71
C GLU A 195 -13.91 -12.84 10.03
N ASP A 196 -12.91 -13.46 10.68
CA ASP A 196 -13.03 -14.15 11.97
C ASP A 196 -12.80 -13.23 13.18
N SER A 197 -12.75 -11.90 12.97
CA SER A 197 -12.52 -10.87 14.00
C SER A 197 -11.16 -10.97 14.71
N GLU A 198 -10.17 -11.62 14.10
CA GLU A 198 -8.75 -11.52 14.48
C GLU A 198 -8.07 -10.36 13.75
N PHE A 199 -6.91 -9.89 14.24
CA PHE A 199 -6.16 -8.82 13.56
C PHE A 199 -5.43 -9.32 12.32
N GLU A 200 -5.44 -8.51 11.25
CA GLU A 200 -4.67 -8.78 10.04
C GLU A 200 -3.15 -8.70 10.28
N ASN A 201 -2.42 -9.53 9.54
CA ASN A 201 -0.96 -9.46 9.51
C ASN A 201 -0.51 -8.44 8.46
N TYR A 202 0.18 -7.40 8.91
CA TYR A 202 0.68 -6.34 8.03
C TYR A 202 1.75 -6.85 7.05
N HIS A 203 1.58 -6.54 5.77
CA HIS A 203 2.63 -6.65 4.78
C HIS A 203 3.73 -5.60 5.04
N PRO A 204 5.03 -5.90 4.84
CA PRO A 204 6.12 -4.95 5.06
C PRO A 204 5.98 -3.59 4.38
N SER A 205 5.25 -3.52 3.25
CA SER A 205 4.99 -2.26 2.54
C SER A 205 4.11 -1.30 3.32
N GLU A 206 3.30 -1.79 4.25
CA GLU A 206 2.34 -0.97 5.00
C GLU A 206 3.02 -0.14 6.10
N ILE A 207 4.25 -0.50 6.48
CA ILE A 207 5.03 0.20 7.51
C ILE A 207 5.50 1.57 7.00
N TYR A 208 5.80 1.69 5.71
CA TYR A 208 6.48 2.84 5.13
C TYR A 208 5.55 3.68 4.25
N ILE A 209 5.58 5.00 4.47
CA ILE A 209 4.96 6.00 3.59
C ILE A 209 6.06 6.61 2.73
N THR A 210 6.02 6.31 1.43
CA THR A 210 6.93 6.86 0.42
C THR A 210 6.18 7.21 -0.87
N PRO A 211 6.41 8.41 -1.47
CA PRO A 211 7.29 9.48 -0.98
C PRO A 211 6.76 10.14 0.31
N VAL A 212 7.64 10.81 1.04
CA VAL A 212 7.28 11.47 2.31
C VAL A 212 6.27 12.59 2.06
N ILE A 213 5.07 12.46 2.64
CA ILE A 213 3.96 13.42 2.47
C ILE A 213 4.13 14.65 3.36
N LYS A 214 4.62 14.47 4.58
CA LYS A 214 4.72 15.57 5.55
C LYS A 214 5.73 16.62 5.05
N PRO A 215 5.48 17.93 5.22
CA PRO A 215 6.34 18.98 4.65
C PRO A 215 7.63 19.24 5.44
N ARG A 216 7.76 18.67 6.64
CA ARG A 216 8.89 18.86 7.57
C ARG A 216 9.19 17.55 8.27
N VAL A 217 10.31 17.48 8.98
CA VAL A 217 10.64 16.32 9.81
C VAL A 217 9.66 16.16 10.99
N PHE A 218 9.20 14.94 11.21
CA PHE A 218 8.34 14.55 12.34
C PHE A 218 8.83 13.24 12.98
N THR A 219 8.27 12.91 14.15
CA THR A 219 8.51 11.61 14.80
C THR A 219 8.17 10.46 13.85
N GLY A 220 9.01 9.44 13.85
CA GLY A 220 8.86 8.26 12.98
C GLY A 220 9.39 8.45 11.57
N ASP A 221 9.87 9.64 11.20
CA ASP A 221 10.56 9.82 9.91
C ASP A 221 11.90 9.07 9.91
N ILE A 222 12.17 8.40 8.80
CA ILE A 222 13.46 7.78 8.49
C ILE A 222 14.29 8.79 7.73
N VAL A 223 15.46 9.08 8.27
CA VAL A 223 16.40 10.05 7.69
C VAL A 223 17.75 9.40 7.47
N GLN A 224 18.37 9.75 6.35
CA GLN A 224 19.70 9.30 5.98
C GLN A 224 20.68 10.45 6.13
N SER A 225 21.79 10.21 6.80
CA SER A 225 22.90 11.16 6.90
C SER A 225 23.56 11.36 5.54
N ASN A 226 23.76 12.62 5.17
CA ASN A 226 24.42 13.00 3.91
C ASN A 226 25.94 12.75 3.96
N GLU A 227 26.53 12.53 5.14
CA GLU A 227 27.98 12.35 5.30
C GLU A 227 28.42 10.89 5.10
N ASP A 228 27.67 9.95 5.68
CA ASP A 228 28.06 8.54 5.77
C ASP A 228 26.97 7.56 5.31
N SER A 229 25.83 8.08 4.82
CA SER A 229 24.67 7.30 4.39
C SER A 229 24.04 6.43 5.48
N SER A 230 24.35 6.69 6.76
CA SER A 230 23.74 6.01 7.90
C SER A 230 22.27 6.40 8.04
N ASN A 231 21.41 5.43 8.36
CA ASN A 231 19.97 5.62 8.51
C ASN A 231 19.59 5.76 9.98
N TYR A 232 18.64 6.66 10.25
CA TYR A 232 18.15 6.97 11.58
C TYR A 232 16.63 7.11 11.60
N ILE A 233 16.04 6.97 12.79
CA ILE A 233 14.65 7.34 13.06
C ILE A 233 14.59 8.52 14.00
N VAL A 234 13.68 9.44 13.70
CA VAL A 234 13.38 10.60 14.53
C VAL A 234 12.49 10.19 15.69
N LEU A 235 12.97 10.39 16.92
CA LEU A 235 12.24 10.11 18.16
C LEU A 235 11.69 11.37 18.84
N THR A 236 12.13 12.56 18.45
CA THR A 236 11.59 13.81 19.02
C THR A 236 10.08 13.90 18.79
N PRO A 237 9.28 14.22 19.82
CA PRO A 237 7.83 14.36 19.70
C PRO A 237 7.40 15.34 18.61
N SER A 238 6.37 14.97 17.85
CA SER A 238 5.90 15.74 16.71
C SER A 238 5.35 17.11 17.10
N CYS A 239 4.81 17.26 18.32
CA CYS A 239 4.35 18.55 18.85
C CYS A 239 5.50 19.55 19.04
N ASP A 240 6.67 19.09 19.51
CA ASP A 240 7.85 19.94 19.71
C ASP A 240 8.48 20.37 18.39
N LEU A 241 8.48 19.47 17.39
CA LEU A 241 8.93 19.74 16.03
C LEU A 241 7.97 20.72 15.31
N ALA A 242 6.66 20.48 15.39
CA ALA A 242 5.64 21.34 14.77
C ALA A 242 5.72 22.79 15.27
N GLN A 243 5.96 22.96 16.58
CA GLN A 243 6.03 24.28 17.22
C GLN A 243 7.41 24.93 17.12
N SER A 244 8.38 24.28 16.44
CA SER A 244 9.78 24.73 16.36
C SER A 244 10.41 25.00 17.74
N LYS A 245 9.96 24.24 18.75
CA LYS A 245 10.44 24.36 20.15
C LYS A 245 11.66 23.47 20.40
N ALA A 246 11.80 22.41 19.63
CA ALA A 246 12.95 21.51 19.72
C ALA A 246 14.22 22.23 19.25
N LYS A 247 15.16 22.47 20.17
CA LYS A 247 16.52 22.94 19.82
C LYS A 247 17.35 21.83 19.18
N ASP A 248 17.09 20.61 19.63
CA ASP A 248 17.77 19.39 19.20
C ASP A 248 16.75 18.32 18.80
N ILE A 249 17.10 17.55 17.78
CA ILE A 249 16.34 16.44 17.24
C ILE A 249 17.04 15.15 17.69
N LEU A 250 16.30 14.32 18.44
CA LEU A 250 16.73 13.03 18.91
C LEU A 250 16.55 12.01 17.78
N LEU A 251 17.64 11.37 17.42
CA LEU A 251 17.73 10.31 16.44
C LEU A 251 18.15 9.00 17.09
N VAL A 252 17.70 7.88 16.55
CA VAL A 252 18.19 6.54 16.89
C VAL A 252 18.67 5.84 15.64
N SER A 253 19.82 5.16 15.72
CA SER A 253 20.42 4.48 14.58
C SER A 253 19.61 3.25 14.14
N ILE A 254 19.48 3.08 12.81
CA ILE A 254 19.06 1.83 12.17
C ILE A 254 20.32 1.09 11.73
N GLU A 255 20.61 -0.03 12.37
CA GLU A 255 21.76 -0.87 12.04
C GLU A 255 21.43 -1.80 10.88
N PRO A 256 22.28 -1.85 9.83
CA PRO A 256 22.10 -2.79 8.72
C PRO A 256 22.06 -4.24 9.21
N ILE A 257 21.14 -5.05 8.70
CA ILE A 257 20.91 -6.43 9.16
C ILE A 257 22.21 -7.25 9.21
N ASN A 258 23.05 -7.14 8.19
CA ASN A 258 24.31 -7.89 8.10
C ASN A 258 25.34 -7.55 9.19
N LYS A 259 25.21 -6.40 9.86
CA LYS A 259 26.08 -5.95 10.97
C LYS A 259 25.44 -6.13 12.34
N THR A 260 24.34 -6.89 12.42
CA THR A 260 23.57 -7.09 13.65
C THR A 260 23.50 -8.56 14.04
N ILE A 261 22.96 -8.83 15.23
CA ILE A 261 22.62 -10.19 15.68
C ILE A 261 21.74 -10.94 14.67
N ALA A 262 20.84 -10.26 13.95
CA ALA A 262 20.04 -10.91 12.90
C ALA A 262 20.92 -11.43 11.75
N GLY A 263 21.91 -10.65 11.32
CA GLY A 263 22.88 -11.06 10.30
C GLY A 263 23.72 -12.26 10.72
N GLU A 264 24.11 -12.33 12.00
CA GLU A 264 24.79 -13.48 12.58
C GLU A 264 23.92 -14.74 12.51
N LYS A 265 22.65 -14.66 12.95
CA LYS A 265 21.71 -15.79 12.91
C LYS A 265 21.39 -16.24 11.48
N ILE A 266 21.20 -15.30 10.54
CA ILE A 266 21.03 -15.60 9.11
C ILE A 266 22.27 -16.34 8.56
N SER A 267 23.47 -15.90 8.95
CA SER A 267 24.71 -16.53 8.50
C SER A 267 24.86 -17.97 9.01
N ILE A 268 24.45 -18.26 10.24
CA ILE A 268 24.43 -19.62 10.81
C ILE A 268 23.50 -20.52 9.98
N ILE A 269 22.29 -20.06 9.67
CA ILE A 269 21.30 -20.82 8.91
C ILE A 269 21.77 -21.08 7.47
N LYS A 270 22.33 -20.07 6.80
CA LYS A 270 22.78 -20.18 5.39
C LYS A 270 24.04 -21.03 5.22
N LYS A 271 24.95 -21.04 6.20
CA LYS A 271 26.23 -21.76 6.08
C LYS A 271 26.09 -23.28 6.11
N GLY A 272 24.95 -23.84 6.57
CA GLY A 272 24.55 -25.25 6.39
C GLY A 272 25.49 -26.33 6.95
N LYS A 273 26.64 -25.96 7.51
CA LYS A 273 27.69 -26.84 8.05
C LYS A 273 27.69 -26.89 9.60
N VAL A 274 26.58 -26.49 10.21
CA VAL A 274 26.41 -26.41 11.67
C VAL A 274 25.37 -27.46 12.10
N GLU A 275 25.49 -27.95 13.33
CA GLU A 275 24.53 -28.85 13.98
C GLU A 275 23.07 -28.38 13.83
N VAL A 276 22.16 -29.34 13.68
CA VAL A 276 20.73 -29.08 13.42
C VAL A 276 20.10 -28.27 14.56
N GLU A 277 20.49 -28.53 15.80
CA GLU A 277 20.01 -27.82 16.99
C GLU A 277 20.33 -26.32 16.92
N LYS A 278 21.55 -25.96 16.52
CA LYS A 278 21.99 -24.55 16.40
C LYS A 278 21.24 -23.82 15.28
N ILE A 279 20.88 -24.51 14.20
CA ILE A 279 20.06 -23.94 13.13
C ILE A 279 18.64 -23.68 13.63
N ALA A 280 18.06 -24.61 14.41
CA ALA A 280 16.74 -24.43 15.01
C ALA A 280 16.72 -23.26 16.00
N GLU A 281 17.71 -23.17 16.87
CA GLU A 281 17.88 -22.04 17.80
C GLU A 281 18.01 -20.70 17.05
N ALA A 282 18.82 -20.65 15.99
CA ALA A 282 18.97 -19.44 15.20
C ALA A 282 17.66 -19.01 14.50
N LYS A 283 16.83 -19.96 14.07
CA LYS A 283 15.49 -19.66 13.52
C LYS A 283 14.55 -19.10 14.58
N LEU A 284 14.55 -19.68 15.78
CA LEU A 284 13.75 -19.19 16.91
C LEU A 284 14.18 -17.77 17.31
N ASP A 285 15.48 -17.49 17.34
CA ASP A 285 16.00 -16.15 17.60
C ASP A 285 15.59 -15.15 16.52
N LEU A 286 15.65 -15.53 15.24
CA LEU A 286 15.16 -14.66 14.15
C LEU A 286 13.65 -14.40 14.26
N GLN A 287 12.85 -15.41 14.61
CA GLN A 287 11.44 -15.19 14.88
C GLN A 287 11.25 -14.19 16.02
N LYS A 288 11.96 -14.35 17.14
CA LYS A 288 11.90 -13.38 18.25
C LYS A 288 12.36 -11.98 17.81
N ILE A 289 13.35 -11.87 16.92
CA ILE A 289 13.82 -10.56 16.41
C ILE A 289 12.73 -9.89 15.57
N VAL A 290 12.13 -10.62 14.62
CA VAL A 290 11.07 -10.09 13.75
C VAL A 290 9.82 -9.69 14.54
N HIS A 291 9.46 -10.47 15.57
CA HIS A 291 8.35 -10.14 16.48
C HIS A 291 8.75 -9.13 17.57
N ASN A 292 9.94 -8.54 17.48
CA ASN A 292 10.43 -7.57 18.45
C ASN A 292 10.47 -8.11 19.90
N ALA A 293 10.56 -9.42 20.10
CA ALA A 293 10.59 -10.09 21.40
C ALA A 293 12.00 -10.53 21.84
N TYR A 294 13.01 -10.36 20.99
CA TYR A 294 14.37 -10.84 21.29
C TYR A 294 15.08 -10.02 22.39
N SER A 295 15.02 -8.69 22.30
CA SER A 295 15.62 -7.80 23.29
C SER A 295 14.95 -6.43 23.26
N ASN A 296 14.70 -5.85 24.43
CA ASN A 296 14.09 -4.52 24.56
C ASN A 296 14.91 -3.40 23.93
N LYS A 297 16.20 -3.62 23.69
CA LYS A 297 17.08 -2.61 23.05
C LYS A 297 16.92 -2.53 21.53
N TYR A 298 16.31 -3.55 20.92
CA TYR A 298 16.16 -3.63 19.47
C TYR A 298 14.69 -3.50 19.05
N HIS A 299 14.50 -2.96 17.84
CA HIS A 299 13.25 -3.06 17.10
C HIS A 299 13.58 -3.31 15.62
N PHE A 300 12.97 -4.33 15.04
CA PHE A 300 13.17 -4.78 13.67
C PHE A 300 12.33 -3.97 12.69
N LEU A 301 12.97 -3.60 11.57
CA LEU A 301 12.34 -2.96 10.43
C LEU A 301 12.57 -3.82 9.17
N PRO A 302 11.51 -4.24 8.47
CA PRO A 302 11.66 -5.07 7.27
C PRO A 302 12.15 -4.26 6.08
N LYS A 303 12.74 -4.94 5.10
CA LYS A 303 13.12 -4.34 3.82
C LYS A 303 11.88 -4.01 2.97
N TYR A 304 11.89 -2.86 2.29
CA TYR A 304 10.88 -2.47 1.31
C TYR A 304 11.47 -1.60 0.21
N LYS A 305 11.37 -2.04 -1.06
CA LYS A 305 11.99 -1.37 -2.22
C LYS A 305 13.45 -1.01 -1.92
N ASP A 306 13.79 0.28 -1.99
CA ASP A 306 15.12 0.83 -1.75
C ASP A 306 15.44 1.05 -0.26
N ILE A 307 14.46 0.85 0.64
CA ILE A 307 14.65 0.91 2.09
C ILE A 307 15.12 -0.47 2.57
N GLU A 308 16.40 -0.59 2.89
CA GLU A 308 16.99 -1.88 3.32
C GLU A 308 16.44 -2.43 4.66
N GLY A 309 15.80 -1.58 5.47
CA GLY A 309 15.39 -1.95 6.83
C GLY A 309 16.60 -2.14 7.76
N GLY A 310 16.42 -2.89 8.84
CA GLY A 310 17.48 -3.08 9.83
C GLY A 310 16.99 -3.37 11.23
N LEU A 311 17.89 -3.24 12.21
CA LEU A 311 17.54 -3.17 13.62
C LEU A 311 17.75 -1.76 14.14
N ILE A 312 16.68 -1.12 14.58
CA ILE A 312 16.76 0.06 15.43
C ILE A 312 17.47 -0.35 16.71
N ASN A 313 18.52 0.37 17.09
CA ASN A 313 19.22 0.13 18.35
C ASN A 313 19.06 1.33 19.29
N PHE A 314 18.20 1.17 20.30
CA PHE A 314 17.90 2.21 21.29
C PHE A 314 19.10 2.60 22.17
N GLN A 315 20.23 1.90 22.08
CA GLN A 315 21.51 2.32 22.69
C GLN A 315 22.25 3.38 21.87
N LYS A 316 22.01 3.46 20.56
CA LYS A 316 22.73 4.34 19.62
C LYS A 316 21.91 5.59 19.34
N LEU A 317 21.73 6.39 20.38
CA LEU A 317 21.04 7.68 20.32
C LEU A 317 21.99 8.78 19.88
N HIS A 318 21.48 9.69 19.06
CA HIS A 318 22.18 10.88 18.61
C HIS A 318 21.29 12.10 18.79
N SER A 319 21.90 13.25 19.08
CA SER A 319 21.21 14.52 19.21
C SER A 319 21.79 15.49 18.19
N PHE A 320 20.94 16.03 17.33
CA PHE A 320 21.34 16.92 16.24
C PHE A 320 20.65 18.27 16.35
N ARG A 321 21.38 19.35 16.07
CA ARG A 321 20.83 20.71 16.11
C ARG A 321 19.77 20.87 15.04
N ALA A 322 18.56 21.29 15.42
CA ALA A 322 17.43 21.39 14.50
C ALA A 322 17.70 22.34 13.31
N LYS A 323 18.49 23.40 13.55
CA LYS A 323 18.88 24.38 12.51
C LYS A 323 19.77 23.80 11.40
N ASP A 324 20.51 22.74 11.68
CA ASP A 324 21.49 22.13 10.76
C ASP A 324 20.92 20.85 10.13
N PHE A 325 19.71 20.44 10.55
CA PHE A 325 19.12 19.14 10.21
C PHE A 325 18.88 18.96 8.71
N GLU A 326 18.19 19.92 8.09
CA GLU A 326 17.82 19.85 6.66
C GLU A 326 19.05 19.85 5.73
N SER A 327 20.19 20.38 6.16
CA SER A 327 21.45 20.31 5.40
C SER A 327 22.21 19.00 5.58
N SER A 328 22.08 18.37 6.76
CA SER A 328 22.84 17.16 7.11
C SER A 328 22.10 15.86 6.81
N PHE A 329 20.79 15.91 6.61
CA PHE A 329 19.96 14.73 6.44
C PHE A 329 19.02 14.83 5.25
N THR A 330 18.82 13.71 4.58
CA THR A 330 17.78 13.51 3.57
C THR A 330 16.68 12.62 4.15
N ARG A 331 15.41 13.01 3.97
CA ARG A 331 14.28 12.18 4.42
C ARG A 331 13.99 11.11 3.39
N VAL A 332 13.98 9.85 3.82
CA VAL A 332 13.82 8.68 2.95
C VAL A 332 12.38 8.19 2.94
N ALA A 333 11.76 8.10 4.11
CA ALA A 333 10.37 7.65 4.28
C ALA A 333 9.82 8.13 5.63
N SER A 334 8.51 8.01 5.82
CA SER A 334 7.89 8.10 7.16
C SER A 334 7.38 6.73 7.57
N ILE A 335 7.59 6.33 8.81
CA ILE A 335 6.90 5.17 9.38
C ILE A 335 5.44 5.56 9.64
N ASN A 336 4.51 4.67 9.36
CA ASN A 336 3.09 4.93 9.59
C ASN A 336 2.80 5.16 11.10
N GLY A 337 1.63 5.71 11.40
CA GLY A 337 1.28 6.10 12.78
C GLY A 337 1.24 4.95 13.79
N GLY A 338 0.77 3.76 13.39
CA GLY A 338 0.68 2.58 14.25
C GLY A 338 2.07 2.08 14.66
N PHE A 339 2.94 1.82 13.69
CA PHE A 339 4.31 1.36 13.95
C PHE A 339 5.18 2.43 14.63
N THR A 340 4.97 3.71 14.32
CA THR A 340 5.68 4.80 15.02
C THR A 340 5.37 4.80 16.51
N LYS A 341 4.10 4.59 16.90
CA LYS A 341 3.72 4.50 18.31
C LYS A 341 4.38 3.31 19.01
N ASP A 342 4.44 2.15 18.37
CA ASP A 342 5.14 0.99 18.93
C ASP A 342 6.63 1.25 19.13
N ILE A 343 7.32 1.80 18.12
CA ILE A 343 8.74 2.16 18.23
C ILE A 343 9.00 3.13 19.39
N VAL A 344 8.19 4.19 19.49
CA VAL A 344 8.32 5.19 20.57
C VAL A 344 8.01 4.56 21.93
N SER A 345 6.97 3.73 22.03
CA SER A 345 6.63 3.01 23.26
C SER A 345 7.77 2.12 23.73
N ARG A 346 8.35 1.32 22.83
CA ARG A 346 9.49 0.46 23.13
C ARG A 346 10.74 1.24 23.51
N PHE A 347 10.99 2.36 22.84
CA PHE A 347 12.06 3.27 23.23
C PHE A 347 11.85 3.80 24.66
N SER A 348 10.65 4.31 24.98
CA SER A 348 10.31 4.80 26.32
C SER A 348 10.43 3.71 27.38
N TYR A 349 9.97 2.49 27.08
CA TYR A 349 10.12 1.35 27.97
C TYR A 349 11.60 1.00 28.20
N TYR A 350 12.39 0.92 27.13
CA TYR A 350 13.84 0.65 27.22
C TYR A 350 14.57 1.71 28.04
N TYR A 351 14.30 3.00 27.76
CA TYR A 351 14.97 4.14 28.38
C TYR A 351 14.59 4.33 29.86
N SER A 352 13.37 3.94 30.25
CA SER A 352 12.88 4.07 31.63
C SER A 352 13.27 2.92 32.56
N ARG A 353 13.97 1.90 32.07
CA ARG A 353 14.42 0.76 32.89
C ARG A 353 15.28 1.23 34.05
N GLN A 354 14.82 0.95 35.26
CA GLN A 354 15.60 1.10 36.48
C GLN A 354 16.37 -0.20 36.71
N GLY A 355 17.67 -0.10 37.00
CA GLY A 355 18.43 -1.26 37.48
C GLY A 355 17.91 -1.66 38.85
N SER A 356 17.61 -2.94 39.04
CA SER A 356 17.42 -3.52 40.36
C SER A 356 18.76 -3.98 40.91
N PRO A 357 19.05 -3.80 42.20
CA PRO A 357 20.17 -4.48 42.83
C PRO A 357 19.95 -5.99 42.76
N ASP A 358 21.01 -6.74 42.46
CA ASP A 358 20.95 -8.20 42.40
C ASP A 358 21.22 -8.80 43.79
N PHE A 359 20.50 -9.88 44.11
CA PHE A 359 20.80 -10.69 45.29
C PHE A 359 21.90 -11.70 44.98
N GLU A 360 22.64 -12.11 46.01
CA GLU A 360 23.45 -13.32 45.92
C GLU A 360 22.50 -14.52 45.82
N THR A 361 22.32 -15.01 44.60
CA THR A 361 21.18 -15.88 44.26
C THR A 361 21.28 -17.22 44.96
N ASP A 362 22.51 -17.75 45.08
CA ASP A 362 22.78 -19.01 45.74
C ASP A 362 22.44 -18.94 47.24
N GLU A 363 22.77 -17.83 47.92
CA GLU A 363 22.47 -17.64 49.34
C GLU A 363 20.94 -17.60 49.61
N ILE A 364 20.19 -16.91 48.75
CA ILE A 364 18.73 -16.86 48.85
C ILE A 364 18.10 -18.22 48.58
N ILE A 365 18.56 -18.94 47.55
CA ILE A 365 18.03 -20.27 47.21
C ILE A 365 18.31 -21.25 48.35
N ASP A 366 19.53 -21.27 48.90
CA ASP A 366 19.90 -22.13 50.02
C ASP A 366 19.03 -21.84 51.25
N SER A 367 18.74 -20.57 51.55
CA SER A 367 17.84 -20.16 52.65
C SER A 367 16.36 -20.57 52.43
N LEU A 368 15.92 -20.75 51.18
CA LEU A 368 14.55 -21.17 50.87
C LEU A 368 14.38 -22.69 50.90
N LEU A 369 15.49 -23.42 50.73
CA LEU A 369 15.53 -24.89 50.71
C LEU A 369 15.89 -25.50 52.07
N SER A 370 16.40 -24.70 53.02
CA SER A 370 16.59 -25.05 54.44
C SER A 370 15.30 -24.95 55.24
#